data_AF-A0A2U0H9E3-F1
#
_entry.id   AF-A0A2U0H9E3-F1
#
_cell.length_a   1.000
_cell.length_b   1.000
_cell.length_c   1.000
_cell.angle_alpha   90.00
_cell.angle_beta   90.00
_cell.angle_gamma   90.00
#
_symmetry.space_group_name_H-M   'P 1'
#
loop_
_entity.id
_entity.type
_entity.pdbx_description
1 polymer ?
#
loop_
_entity_poly.entity_id
_entity_poly.type
_entity_poly.pdbx_seq_one_letter_code
_entity_poly.pdbx_strand_id
1 'polypeptide(L)'
;MRSRPVSRSFTPAVAQVGEALHRQAGSYLRSIIRCDGLTCQVCATPIDEGAALCQQCDGHQRAGLPLASRTGFVVYAPFGTQAYQVVSQYKSERPGPAITSTMAGILAVALRGHYSCSAGLSGLGDTYWAVVPSTRGRLALSSMVEKLARSTTRRVQISYSGEEGRRVLDPSVWAPETTVPPRSHLLLIDDSWVSGARAQSVASAMVAAGFEQVSVLVAARVMTPGYGSNQSFIEDHLTSFDWQRCPWTGDACPD
;
A
#
# COMPACT_ATOMS: atom_id res chain seq x y z
N MET A 1 16.96 4.06 27.94
CA MET A 1 17.45 5.19 27.10
C MET A 1 16.69 5.11 25.78
N ARG A 2 15.60 5.87 25.60
CA ARG A 2 14.84 5.86 24.34
C ARG A 2 15.61 6.72 23.35
N SER A 3 16.26 6.09 22.38
CA SER A 3 16.85 6.77 21.23
C SER A 3 15.77 7.65 20.59
N ARG A 4 16.06 8.94 20.39
CA ARG A 4 15.22 9.81 19.55
C ARG A 4 15.09 9.11 18.18
N PRO A 5 13.88 8.97 17.62
CA PRO A 5 13.76 8.47 16.26
C PRO A 5 14.54 9.42 15.36
N VAL A 6 15.55 8.90 14.66
CA VAL A 6 16.27 9.69 13.66
C VAL A 6 15.27 9.90 12.53
N SER A 7 14.68 11.09 12.46
CA SER A 7 13.86 11.47 11.31
C SER A 7 14.78 11.45 10.10
N ARG A 8 14.60 10.47 9.21
CA ARG A 8 15.29 10.45 7.92
C ARG A 8 15.10 11.80 7.24
N SER A 9 16.20 12.42 6.80
CA SER A 9 16.11 13.64 6.01
C SER A 9 15.61 13.28 4.61
N PHE A 10 14.40 13.72 4.27
CA PHE A 10 13.87 13.59 2.92
C PHE A 10 14.56 14.57 1.99
N THR A 11 14.69 14.21 0.71
CA THR A 11 15.24 15.15 -0.28
C THR A 11 14.33 16.38 -0.39
N PRO A 12 14.86 17.56 -0.76
CA PRO A 12 14.04 18.77 -0.91
C PRO A 12 12.83 18.58 -1.84
N ALA A 13 12.98 17.77 -2.90
CA ALA A 13 11.90 17.45 -3.81
C ALA A 13 10.77 16.63 -3.15
N VAL A 14 11.11 15.67 -2.27
CA VAL A 14 10.10 14.91 -1.52
C VAL A 14 9.44 15.80 -0.48
N ALA A 15 10.21 16.61 0.25
CA ALA A 15 9.67 17.55 1.23
C ALA A 15 8.69 18.54 0.59
N GLN A 16 9.03 19.11 -0.58
CA GLN A 16 8.13 20.02 -1.30
C GLN A 16 6.79 19.36 -1.64
N VAL A 17 6.80 18.10 -2.10
CA VAL A 17 5.58 17.35 -2.42
C VAL A 17 4.79 17.01 -1.16
N GLY A 18 5.46 16.56 -0.10
CA GLY A 18 4.84 16.25 1.19
C GLY A 18 4.14 17.47 1.80
N GLU A 19 4.81 18.62 1.82
CA GLU A 19 4.25 19.88 2.30
C GLU A 19 3.08 20.37 1.43
N ALA A 20 3.16 20.21 0.11
CA ALA A 20 2.05 20.53 -0.78
C ALA A 20 0.83 19.62 -0.53
N LEU A 21 1.07 18.31 -0.36
CA LEU A 21 0.02 17.34 -0.02
C LEU A 21 -0.62 17.66 1.33
N HIS A 22 0.18 17.99 2.35
CA HIS A 22 -0.32 18.35 3.67
C HIS A 22 -1.19 19.63 3.61
N ARG A 23 -0.73 20.69 2.92
CA ARG A 23 -1.55 21.89 2.72
C ARG A 23 -2.86 21.63 1.97
N GLN A 24 -2.83 20.76 0.97
CA GLN A 24 -4.00 20.50 0.12
C GLN A 24 -5.02 19.56 0.78
N ALA A 25 -4.55 18.55 1.52
CA ALA A 25 -5.35 17.40 1.92
C ALA A 25 -5.16 16.97 3.38
N GLY A 26 -4.25 17.61 4.14
CA GLY A 26 -3.94 17.23 5.52
C GLY A 26 -5.12 17.31 6.49
N SER A 27 -6.14 18.13 6.18
CA SER A 27 -7.35 18.25 7.00
C SER A 27 -8.21 16.97 7.01
N TYR A 28 -8.19 16.18 5.93
CA TYR A 28 -9.03 14.98 5.79
C TYR A 28 -8.25 13.67 5.59
N LEU A 29 -6.96 13.74 5.23
CA LEU A 29 -6.10 12.55 5.25
C LEU A 29 -5.79 12.16 6.70
N ARG A 30 -5.58 10.86 6.92
CA ARG A 30 -5.25 10.29 8.24
C ARG A 30 -4.08 9.33 8.10
N SER A 31 -3.08 9.50 8.95
CA SER A 31 -1.90 8.62 8.94
C SER A 31 -2.25 7.21 9.39
N ILE A 32 -1.51 6.25 8.86
CA ILE A 32 -1.61 4.86 9.28
C ILE A 32 -1.02 4.67 10.66
N ILE A 33 -1.69 3.85 11.46
CA ILE A 33 -1.27 3.46 12.78
C ILE A 33 -0.85 2.01 12.71
N ARG A 34 0.37 1.72 13.13
CA ARG A 34 0.86 0.36 13.36
C ARG A 34 1.20 0.24 14.83
N CYS A 35 0.34 -0.46 15.56
CA CYS A 35 0.44 -0.65 16.99
C CYS A 35 0.02 -2.08 17.33
N ASP A 36 0.92 -2.81 18.00
CA ASP A 36 0.68 -4.18 18.43
C ASP A 36 -0.49 -4.24 19.42
N GLY A 37 -1.37 -5.22 19.25
CA GLY A 37 -2.59 -5.38 20.04
C GLY A 37 -3.72 -4.40 19.71
N LEU A 38 -3.47 -3.37 18.89
CA LEU A 38 -4.50 -2.41 18.45
C LEU A 38 -4.84 -2.54 16.96
N THR A 39 -3.83 -2.80 16.12
CA THR A 39 -3.99 -2.87 14.67
C THR A 39 -3.43 -4.18 14.11
N CYS A 40 -4.09 -4.72 13.09
CA CYS A 40 -3.70 -5.92 12.36
C CYS A 40 -2.28 -5.77 11.81
N GLN A 41 -1.40 -6.71 12.17
CA GLN A 41 0.01 -6.68 11.74
C GLN A 41 0.15 -6.65 10.21
N VAL A 42 -0.79 -7.28 9.49
CA VAL A 42 -0.84 -7.25 8.02
C VAL A 42 -1.48 -5.97 7.49
N CYS A 43 -2.76 -5.67 7.75
CA CYS A 43 -3.44 -4.59 7.01
C CYS A 43 -3.70 -3.30 7.79
N ALA A 44 -3.18 -3.18 9.01
CA ALA A 44 -3.38 -2.05 9.91
C ALA A 44 -4.86 -1.72 10.24
N THR A 45 -5.81 -2.61 9.92
CA THR A 45 -7.19 -2.50 10.41
C THR A 45 -7.23 -2.75 11.91
N PRO A 46 -8.08 -2.06 12.69
CA PRO A 46 -8.27 -2.37 14.09
C PRO A 46 -8.62 -3.84 14.30
N ILE A 47 -8.14 -4.39 15.39
CA ILE A 47 -8.32 -5.79 15.79
C ILE A 47 -9.04 -5.85 17.12
N ASP A 48 -9.66 -7.00 17.38
CA ASP A 48 -10.22 -7.29 18.68
C ASP A 48 -9.09 -7.58 19.68
N GLU A 49 -9.36 -7.38 20.96
CA GLU A 49 -8.40 -7.59 22.04
C GLU A 49 -7.82 -9.02 21.99
N GLY A 50 -6.50 -9.13 22.14
CA GLY A 50 -5.77 -10.40 22.13
C GLY A 50 -5.53 -10.99 20.73
N ALA A 51 -6.09 -10.43 19.66
CA ALA A 51 -5.76 -10.84 18.29
C ALA A 51 -4.45 -10.19 17.82
N ALA A 52 -3.77 -10.83 16.86
CA ALA A 52 -2.66 -10.20 16.11
C ALA A 52 -3.09 -9.76 14.69
N LEU A 53 -4.16 -10.37 14.18
CA LEU A 53 -4.66 -10.22 12.83
C LEU A 53 -6.17 -9.98 12.85
N CYS A 54 -6.66 -9.21 11.88
CA CYS A 54 -8.10 -9.15 11.63
C CYS A 54 -8.57 -10.43 10.95
N GLN A 55 -9.87 -10.73 11.08
CA GLN A 55 -10.52 -11.94 10.54
C GLN A 55 -10.16 -12.21 9.06
N GLN A 56 -10.14 -11.17 8.23
CA GLN A 56 -9.79 -11.30 6.82
C GLN A 56 -8.34 -11.74 6.59
N CYS A 57 -7.38 -11.15 7.31
CA CYS A 57 -5.96 -11.47 7.15
C CYS A 57 -5.61 -12.83 7.74
N ASP A 58 -6.23 -13.19 8.87
CA ASP A 58 -6.16 -14.52 9.46
C ASP A 58 -6.73 -15.58 8.50
N GLY A 59 -7.87 -15.31 7.86
CA GLY A 59 -8.43 -16.16 6.81
C GLY A 59 -7.49 -16.35 5.62
N HIS A 60 -6.82 -15.30 5.15
CA HIS A 60 -5.80 -15.43 4.10
C HIS A 60 -4.60 -16.28 4.56
N GLN A 61 -4.13 -16.11 5.80
CA GLN A 61 -3.01 -16.87 6.33
C GLN A 61 -3.34 -18.36 6.44
N ARG A 62 -4.56 -18.70 6.87
CA ARG A 62 -5.05 -20.09 6.93
C ARG A 62 -5.17 -20.77 5.56
N ALA A 63 -5.17 -20.02 4.47
CA ALA A 63 -5.15 -20.59 3.13
C ALA A 63 -3.81 -21.28 2.78
N GLY A 64 -2.77 -21.09 3.58
CA GLY A 64 -1.47 -21.76 3.38
C GLY A 64 -0.70 -21.30 2.14
N LEU A 65 -1.09 -20.16 1.56
CA LEU A 65 -0.44 -19.56 0.40
C LEU A 65 0.73 -18.65 0.84
N PRO A 66 1.80 -18.53 0.03
CA PRO A 66 2.87 -17.58 0.30
C PRO A 66 2.38 -16.15 0.10
N LEU A 67 1.89 -15.52 1.16
CA LEU A 67 1.39 -14.14 1.11
C LEU A 67 2.54 -13.13 1.02
N ALA A 68 2.19 -11.85 0.78
CA ALA A 68 3.15 -10.76 0.86
C ALA A 68 3.88 -10.78 2.22
N SER A 69 5.22 -10.72 2.19
CA SER A 69 6.04 -10.73 3.40
C SER A 69 5.85 -9.46 4.24
N ARG A 70 5.43 -8.37 3.57
CA ARG A 70 5.14 -7.10 4.23
C ARG A 70 4.13 -6.30 3.43
N THR A 71 3.41 -5.44 4.12
CA THR A 71 2.55 -4.42 3.52
C THR A 71 2.93 -3.04 4.05
N GLY A 72 2.64 -2.00 3.28
CA GLY A 72 2.78 -0.61 3.68
C GLY A 72 1.56 0.17 3.21
N PHE A 73 1.09 1.11 4.02
CA PHE A 73 -0.08 1.93 3.73
C PHE A 73 0.25 3.39 3.98
N VAL A 74 -0.16 4.29 3.09
CA VAL A 74 0.13 5.74 3.27
C VAL A 74 -0.93 6.39 4.15
N VAL A 75 -2.21 6.15 3.83
CA VAL A 75 -3.35 6.75 4.57
C VAL A 75 -4.44 5.74 4.88
N TYR A 76 -5.22 6.00 5.93
CA TYR A 76 -6.56 5.42 6.03
C TYR A 76 -7.54 6.17 5.11
N ALA A 77 -8.50 5.45 4.55
CA ALA A 77 -9.59 6.00 3.75
C ALA A 77 -10.94 5.40 4.19
N PRO A 78 -11.54 5.89 5.29
CA PRO A 78 -12.86 5.43 5.71
C PRO A 78 -13.92 5.69 4.65
N PHE A 79 -14.80 4.73 4.42
CA PHE A 79 -15.85 4.81 3.42
C PHE A 79 -16.72 6.05 3.63
N GLY A 80 -17.05 6.75 2.55
CA GLY A 80 -17.84 7.99 2.58
C GLY A 80 -17.05 9.27 2.88
N THR A 81 -15.77 9.19 3.23
CA THR A 81 -14.92 10.37 3.47
C THR A 81 -14.28 10.94 2.20
N GLN A 82 -13.73 12.14 2.28
CA GLN A 82 -12.94 12.74 1.18
C GLN A 82 -11.71 11.90 0.82
N ALA A 83 -11.04 11.29 1.80
CA ALA A 83 -9.92 10.37 1.54
C ALA A 83 -10.37 9.18 0.69
N TYR A 84 -11.55 8.62 0.99
CA TYR A 84 -12.15 7.56 0.17
C TYR A 84 -12.55 8.04 -1.23
N GLN A 85 -13.08 9.26 -1.37
CA GLN A 85 -13.38 9.84 -2.68
C GLN A 85 -12.13 9.95 -3.55
N VAL A 86 -10.98 10.37 -3.00
CA VAL A 86 -9.72 10.45 -3.75
C VAL A 86 -9.37 9.09 -4.37
N VAL A 87 -9.29 8.03 -3.57
CA VAL A 87 -8.85 6.70 -4.05
C VAL A 87 -9.90 5.97 -4.88
N SER A 88 -11.19 6.30 -4.73
CA SER A 88 -12.25 5.69 -5.54
C SER A 88 -12.45 6.38 -6.89
N GLN A 89 -12.28 7.71 -6.95
CA GLN A 89 -12.64 8.52 -8.11
C GLN A 89 -11.47 8.98 -8.98
N TYR A 90 -10.20 8.88 -8.53
CA TYR A 90 -9.05 9.29 -9.36
C TYR A 90 -8.95 8.55 -10.71
N LYS A 91 -9.60 7.39 -10.80
CA LYS A 91 -9.65 6.50 -11.96
C LYS A 91 -10.96 6.61 -12.75
N SER A 92 -11.72 7.70 -12.57
CA SER A 92 -12.85 8.05 -13.43
C SER A 92 -12.36 8.57 -14.79
N GLU A 93 -13.27 8.78 -15.75
CA GLU A 93 -12.90 9.30 -17.07
C GLU A 93 -12.29 10.70 -17.03
N ARG A 94 -12.79 11.54 -16.11
CA ARG A 94 -12.33 12.92 -15.91
C ARG A 94 -12.26 13.22 -14.42
N PRO A 95 -11.24 12.73 -13.71
CA PRO A 95 -11.07 13.02 -12.29
C PRO A 95 -10.82 14.51 -12.11
N GLY A 96 -11.41 15.11 -11.07
CA GLY A 96 -11.16 16.51 -10.74
C GLY A 96 -9.67 16.77 -10.46
N PRO A 97 -9.16 17.99 -10.69
CA PRO A 97 -7.76 18.32 -10.47
C PRO A 97 -7.28 18.01 -9.05
N ALA A 98 -8.10 18.33 -8.03
CA ALA A 98 -7.77 18.08 -6.63
C ALA A 98 -7.67 16.59 -6.28
N ILE A 99 -8.54 15.75 -6.83
CA ILE A 99 -8.48 14.29 -6.65
C ILE A 99 -7.20 13.74 -7.28
N THR A 100 -6.91 14.17 -8.51
CA THR A 100 -5.72 13.74 -9.26
C THR A 100 -4.44 14.15 -8.55
N SER A 101 -4.32 15.42 -8.14
CA SER A 101 -3.13 15.92 -7.45
C SER A 101 -2.97 15.33 -6.06
N THR A 102 -4.07 15.06 -5.33
CA THR A 102 -3.99 14.38 -4.03
C THR A 102 -3.49 12.96 -4.18
N MET A 103 -4.06 12.16 -5.11
CA MET A 103 -3.62 10.79 -5.35
C MET A 103 -2.15 10.75 -5.82
N ALA A 104 -1.77 11.64 -6.73
CA ALA A 104 -0.39 11.77 -7.18
C ALA A 104 0.55 12.15 -6.03
N GLY A 105 0.15 13.05 -5.13
CA GLY A 105 0.91 13.43 -3.94
C GLY A 105 1.10 12.26 -2.98
N ILE A 106 0.03 11.49 -2.69
CA ILE A 106 0.09 10.28 -1.85
C ILE A 106 1.10 9.28 -2.41
N LEU A 107 0.98 8.96 -3.71
CA LEU A 107 1.90 8.05 -4.39
C LEU A 107 3.33 8.60 -4.44
N ALA A 108 3.50 9.90 -4.66
CA ALA A 108 4.81 10.53 -4.78
C ALA A 108 5.58 10.50 -3.45
N VAL A 109 4.94 10.82 -2.32
CA VAL A 109 5.56 10.70 -0.99
C VAL A 109 5.96 9.24 -0.74
N ALA A 110 5.06 8.31 -1.02
CA ALA A 110 5.31 6.88 -0.81
C ALA A 110 6.48 6.34 -1.67
N LEU A 111 6.47 6.61 -2.98
CA LEU A 111 7.44 6.05 -3.93
C LEU A 111 8.77 6.80 -3.93
N ARG A 112 8.78 8.13 -3.71
CA ARG A 112 10.03 8.90 -3.71
C ARG A 112 10.67 8.96 -2.32
N GLY A 113 9.86 8.95 -1.25
CA GLY A 113 10.32 8.99 0.12
C GLY A 113 10.60 7.62 0.74
N HIS A 114 9.78 6.60 0.41
CA HIS A 114 9.77 5.33 1.16
C HIS A 114 10.03 4.07 0.33
N TYR A 115 10.38 4.21 -0.96
CA TYR A 115 10.75 3.05 -1.79
C TYR A 115 11.92 2.25 -1.19
N SER A 116 12.98 2.95 -0.75
CA SER A 116 14.16 2.28 -0.17
C SER A 116 13.86 1.61 1.17
N CYS A 117 12.82 2.02 1.90
CA CYS A 117 12.45 1.38 3.15
C CYS A 117 11.99 -0.07 2.91
N SER A 118 11.29 -0.34 1.81
CA SER A 118 10.91 -1.71 1.44
C SER A 118 12.14 -2.57 1.12
N ALA A 119 13.11 -2.02 0.39
CA ALA A 119 14.36 -2.68 0.07
C ALA A 119 15.17 -2.98 1.35
N GLY A 120 15.36 -1.98 2.22
CA GLY A 120 16.06 -2.15 3.50
C GLY A 120 15.41 -3.22 4.38
N LEU A 121 14.08 -3.20 4.50
CA LEU A 121 13.33 -4.19 5.28
C LEU A 121 13.35 -5.59 4.66
N SER A 122 13.56 -5.72 3.35
CA SER A 122 13.68 -7.02 2.69
C SER A 122 15.04 -7.67 2.93
N GLY A 123 16.08 -6.87 3.20
CA GLY A 123 17.48 -7.32 3.24
C GLY A 123 18.05 -7.73 1.89
N LEU A 124 17.31 -7.54 0.79
CA LEU A 124 17.72 -7.92 -0.56
C LEU A 124 18.18 -6.70 -1.37
N GLY A 125 19.29 -6.87 -2.11
CA GLY A 125 19.89 -5.79 -2.91
C GLY A 125 19.13 -5.48 -4.22
N ASP A 126 18.42 -6.46 -4.77
CA ASP A 126 17.72 -6.33 -6.04
C ASP A 126 16.20 -6.21 -5.86
N THR A 127 15.73 -4.96 -5.80
CA THR A 127 14.29 -4.64 -5.77
C THR A 127 13.76 -4.28 -7.15
N TYR A 128 12.77 -5.06 -7.60
CA TYR A 128 11.91 -4.83 -8.76
C TYR A 128 10.61 -4.18 -8.29
N TRP A 129 9.83 -3.64 -9.24
CA TRP A 129 8.51 -3.09 -8.93
C TRP A 129 7.47 -3.49 -9.96
N ALA A 130 6.23 -3.62 -9.52
CA ALA A 130 5.08 -3.81 -10.38
C ALA A 130 3.85 -3.13 -9.79
N VAL A 131 2.87 -2.88 -10.65
CA VAL A 131 1.56 -2.35 -10.25
C VAL A 131 0.58 -3.50 -10.26
N VAL A 132 -0.24 -3.63 -9.22
CA VAL A 132 -1.33 -4.62 -9.16
C VAL A 132 -2.29 -4.33 -10.33
N PRO A 133 -2.45 -5.26 -11.30
CA PRO A 133 -3.24 -4.95 -12.48
C PRO A 133 -4.71 -4.73 -12.15
N SER A 134 -5.33 -3.80 -12.87
CA SER A 134 -6.78 -3.62 -12.81
C SER A 134 -7.46 -4.79 -13.51
N THR A 135 -8.34 -5.50 -12.82
CA THR A 135 -9.21 -6.51 -13.44
C THR A 135 -10.25 -5.91 -14.38
N ARG A 136 -10.34 -4.56 -14.45
CA ARG A 136 -11.27 -3.81 -15.31
C ARG A 136 -10.56 -3.04 -16.43
N GLY A 137 -9.31 -3.41 -16.73
CA GLY A 137 -8.50 -2.77 -17.78
C GLY A 137 -8.11 -1.30 -17.53
N ARG A 138 -8.25 -0.78 -16.29
CA ARG A 138 -7.89 0.61 -15.99
C ARG A 138 -6.38 0.79 -15.87
N LEU A 139 -5.85 1.79 -16.59
CA LEU A 139 -4.42 2.13 -16.59
C LEU A 139 -4.06 3.31 -15.67
N ALA A 140 -5.04 3.93 -15.00
CA ALA A 140 -4.81 5.15 -14.22
C ALA A 140 -3.70 5.01 -13.16
N LEU A 141 -3.66 3.90 -12.43
CA LEU A 141 -2.61 3.65 -11.43
C LEU A 141 -1.25 3.46 -12.09
N SER A 142 -1.16 2.58 -13.10
CA SER A 142 0.11 2.29 -13.78
C SER A 142 0.69 3.55 -14.43
N SER A 143 -0.13 4.36 -15.10
CA SER A 143 0.30 5.62 -15.69
C SER A 143 0.78 6.65 -14.65
N MET A 144 0.21 6.68 -13.44
CA MET A 144 0.70 7.56 -12.36
C MET A 144 2.02 7.04 -11.79
N VAL A 145 2.10 5.74 -11.49
CA VAL A 145 3.31 5.11 -10.93
C VAL A 145 4.48 5.23 -11.90
N GLU A 146 4.27 5.02 -13.20
CA GLU A 146 5.30 5.17 -14.23
C GLU A 146 5.93 6.56 -14.26
N LYS A 147 5.12 7.62 -14.07
CA LYS A 147 5.61 9.02 -14.00
C LYS A 147 6.36 9.32 -12.70
N LEU A 148 6.15 8.52 -11.66
CA LEU A 148 6.73 8.72 -10.33
C LEU A 148 7.94 7.82 -10.06
N ALA A 149 8.03 6.68 -10.74
CA ALA A 149 9.07 5.69 -10.57
C ALA A 149 10.45 6.30 -10.86
N ARG A 150 11.42 6.00 -9.99
CA ARG A 150 12.80 6.49 -10.13
C ARG A 150 13.52 5.90 -11.35
N SER A 151 13.09 4.71 -11.79
CA SER A 151 13.62 4.02 -12.96
C SER A 151 12.55 3.16 -13.62
N THR A 152 12.55 3.12 -14.95
CA THR A 152 11.78 2.16 -15.75
C THR A 152 12.50 0.80 -15.84
N THR A 153 13.80 0.76 -15.58
CA THR A 153 14.56 -0.48 -15.48
C THR A 153 14.14 -1.19 -14.19
N ARG A 154 13.85 -2.50 -14.26
CA ARG A 154 13.29 -3.34 -13.16
C ARG A 154 11.78 -3.25 -12.92
N ARG A 155 11.02 -2.70 -13.88
CA ARG A 155 9.57 -2.92 -13.92
C ARG A 155 9.26 -4.35 -14.33
N VAL A 156 8.33 -4.99 -13.63
CA VAL A 156 7.74 -6.28 -13.99
C VAL A 156 6.30 -6.04 -14.45
N GLN A 157 5.94 -6.58 -15.61
CA GLN A 157 4.55 -6.63 -16.05
C GLN A 157 3.90 -7.89 -15.51
N ILE A 158 2.63 -7.78 -15.11
CA ILE A 158 1.85 -8.87 -14.53
C ILE A 158 0.59 -9.02 -15.36
N SER A 159 0.39 -10.24 -15.87
CA SER A 159 -0.80 -10.62 -16.61
C SER A 159 -1.92 -11.06 -15.68
N TYR A 160 -3.17 -10.89 -16.15
CA TYR A 160 -4.38 -11.35 -15.48
C TYR A 160 -5.22 -12.19 -16.44
N SER A 161 -5.60 -13.39 -16.03
CA SER A 161 -6.41 -14.32 -16.85
C SER A 161 -7.76 -14.69 -16.22
N GLY A 162 -8.12 -14.07 -15.10
CA GLY A 162 -9.35 -14.38 -14.37
C GLY A 162 -10.58 -13.57 -14.82
N GLU A 163 -11.71 -13.85 -14.18
CA GLU A 163 -12.96 -13.12 -14.43
C GLU A 163 -12.92 -11.68 -13.88
N GLU A 164 -13.47 -10.72 -14.61
CA GLU A 164 -13.51 -9.33 -14.16
C GLU A 164 -14.22 -9.18 -12.80
N GLY A 165 -13.58 -8.45 -11.88
CA GLY A 165 -14.24 -8.02 -10.64
C GLY A 165 -14.30 -9.05 -9.52
N ARG A 166 -13.82 -10.27 -9.73
CA ARG A 166 -13.67 -11.28 -8.67
C ARG A 166 -12.74 -10.77 -7.56
N ARG A 167 -13.18 -10.84 -6.30
CA ARG A 167 -12.44 -10.37 -5.11
C ARG A 167 -12.12 -11.54 -4.17
N VAL A 168 -11.61 -12.61 -4.74
CA VAL A 168 -11.23 -13.83 -4.03
C VAL A 168 -9.71 -13.95 -4.00
N LEU A 169 -9.17 -14.59 -2.96
CA LEU A 169 -7.77 -14.96 -2.91
C LEU A 169 -7.53 -16.11 -3.89
N ASP A 170 -6.99 -15.81 -5.06
CA ASP A 170 -6.78 -16.75 -6.17
C ASP A 170 -5.50 -16.36 -6.93
N PRO A 171 -4.34 -16.94 -6.57
CA PRO A 171 -3.08 -16.65 -7.25
C PRO A 171 -2.99 -17.26 -8.66
N SER A 172 -3.83 -18.25 -9.00
CA SER A 172 -3.70 -19.02 -10.25
C SER A 172 -3.97 -18.21 -11.52
N VAL A 173 -4.61 -17.06 -11.37
CA VAL A 173 -5.00 -16.16 -12.47
C VAL A 173 -4.00 -15.03 -12.71
N TRP A 174 -2.82 -15.08 -12.08
CA TRP A 174 -1.77 -14.06 -12.19
C TRP A 174 -0.44 -14.69 -12.55
N ALA A 175 0.32 -14.05 -13.46
CA ALA A 175 1.66 -14.49 -13.82
C ALA A 175 2.54 -13.30 -14.25
N PRO A 176 3.85 -13.30 -13.94
CA PRO A 176 4.76 -12.30 -14.48
C PRO A 176 4.96 -12.56 -15.98
N GLU A 177 5.07 -11.49 -16.77
CA GLU A 177 5.36 -11.58 -18.21
C GLU A 177 6.87 -11.69 -18.52
N THR A 178 7.70 -11.75 -17.48
CA THR A 178 9.17 -11.78 -17.58
C THR A 178 9.74 -12.85 -16.66
N THR A 179 10.90 -13.40 -17.02
CA THR A 179 11.65 -14.29 -16.13
C THR A 179 12.01 -13.59 -14.83
N VAL A 180 11.70 -14.23 -13.71
CA VAL A 180 12.02 -13.71 -12.38
C VAL A 180 13.49 -13.94 -12.05
N PRO A 181 14.26 -12.89 -11.73
CA PRO A 181 15.65 -13.06 -11.32
C PRO A 181 15.76 -13.74 -9.96
N PRO A 182 16.82 -14.56 -9.74
CA PRO A 182 17.03 -15.19 -8.45
C PRO A 182 17.31 -14.14 -7.36
N ARG A 183 16.93 -14.46 -6.12
CA ARG A 183 17.20 -13.63 -4.93
C ARG A 183 16.72 -12.19 -5.03
N SER A 184 15.57 -12.01 -5.69
CA SER A 184 14.99 -10.71 -5.95
C SER A 184 13.81 -10.41 -5.03
N HIS A 185 13.67 -9.13 -4.70
CA HIS A 185 12.52 -8.57 -4.00
C HIS A 185 11.61 -7.87 -5.00
N LEU A 186 10.29 -8.04 -4.87
CA LEU A 186 9.30 -7.29 -5.64
C LEU A 186 8.50 -6.34 -4.75
N LEU A 187 8.49 -5.06 -5.10
CA LEU A 187 7.55 -4.08 -4.58
C LEU A 187 6.29 -4.03 -5.46
N LEU A 188 5.19 -4.59 -4.98
CA LEU A 188 3.86 -4.43 -5.57
C LEU A 188 3.23 -3.11 -5.11
N ILE A 189 2.63 -2.38 -6.04
CA ILE A 189 1.98 -1.09 -5.79
C ILE A 189 0.49 -1.20 -6.10
N ASP A 190 -0.35 -0.83 -5.14
CA ASP A 190 -1.82 -0.84 -5.28
C ASP A 190 -2.44 0.51 -4.86
N ASP A 191 -3.64 0.82 -5.34
CA ASP A 191 -4.34 2.06 -4.99
C ASP A 191 -5.07 1.94 -3.65
N SER A 192 -5.66 0.78 -3.38
CA SER A 192 -6.59 0.62 -2.29
C SER A 192 -6.65 -0.82 -1.79
N TRP A 193 -6.57 -0.96 -0.47
CA TRP A 193 -6.76 -2.24 0.20
C TRP A 193 -8.10 -2.24 0.91
N VAL A 194 -9.04 -3.04 0.42
CA VAL A 194 -10.36 -3.26 1.03
C VAL A 194 -10.37 -4.57 1.83
N SER A 195 -10.22 -5.71 1.15
CA SER A 195 -9.97 -7.02 1.80
C SER A 195 -8.50 -7.44 1.70
N GLY A 196 -7.78 -6.95 0.69
CA GLY A 196 -6.42 -7.40 0.37
C GLY A 196 -6.34 -8.63 -0.50
N ALA A 197 -7.46 -9.28 -0.82
CA ALA A 197 -7.48 -10.53 -1.55
C ALA A 197 -6.73 -10.45 -2.89
N ARG A 198 -6.91 -9.36 -3.65
CA ARG A 198 -6.20 -9.16 -4.93
C ARG A 198 -4.70 -8.98 -4.74
N ALA A 199 -4.29 -8.02 -3.92
CA ALA A 199 -2.88 -7.76 -3.66
C ALA A 199 -2.15 -9.01 -3.13
N GLN A 200 -2.81 -9.78 -2.26
CA GLN A 200 -2.29 -11.05 -1.75
C GLN A 200 -2.25 -12.16 -2.80
N SER A 201 -3.24 -12.23 -3.71
CA SER A 201 -3.22 -13.16 -4.84
C SER A 201 -2.03 -12.90 -5.76
N VAL A 202 -1.81 -11.62 -6.10
CA VAL A 202 -0.67 -11.22 -6.93
C VAL A 202 0.63 -11.52 -6.20
N ALA A 203 0.76 -11.15 -4.92
CA ALA A 203 1.96 -11.44 -4.14
C ALA A 203 2.28 -12.94 -4.12
N SER A 204 1.27 -13.78 -3.89
CA SER A 204 1.43 -15.24 -3.88
C SER A 204 1.83 -15.80 -5.22
N ALA A 205 1.26 -15.32 -6.33
CA ALA A 205 1.69 -15.71 -7.67
C ALA A 205 3.14 -15.29 -7.96
N MET A 206 3.56 -14.12 -7.50
CA MET A 206 4.93 -13.62 -7.73
C MET A 206 5.96 -14.41 -6.92
N VAL A 207 5.65 -14.79 -5.67
CA VAL A 207 6.51 -15.69 -4.89
C VAL A 207 6.59 -17.06 -5.58
N ALA A 208 5.46 -17.62 -6.01
CA ALA A 208 5.44 -18.89 -6.73
C ALA A 208 6.21 -18.85 -8.06
N ALA A 209 6.29 -17.67 -8.70
CA ALA A 209 7.07 -17.46 -9.91
C ALA A 209 8.59 -17.25 -9.65
N GLY A 210 9.03 -17.17 -8.40
CA GLY A 210 10.45 -17.17 -8.02
C GLY A 210 10.96 -15.91 -7.32
N PHE A 211 10.11 -14.93 -7.02
CA PHE A 211 10.54 -13.80 -6.18
C PHE A 211 10.76 -14.31 -4.76
N GLU A 212 11.91 -13.97 -4.17
CA GLU A 212 12.25 -14.42 -2.81
C GLU A 212 11.36 -13.73 -1.77
N GLN A 213 11.09 -12.44 -1.98
CA GLN A 213 10.16 -11.68 -1.14
C GLN A 213 9.31 -10.75 -1.98
N VAL A 214 8.06 -10.56 -1.54
CA VAL A 214 7.13 -9.61 -2.16
C VAL A 214 6.54 -8.71 -1.08
N SER A 215 6.79 -7.40 -1.18
CA SER A 215 6.16 -6.38 -0.35
C SER A 215 5.06 -5.66 -1.12
N VAL A 216 3.97 -5.28 -0.45
CA VAL A 216 2.86 -4.51 -1.07
C VAL A 216 2.77 -3.12 -0.46
N LEU A 217 3.01 -2.08 -1.26
CA LEU A 217 2.74 -0.69 -0.90
C LEU A 217 1.39 -0.26 -1.47
N VAL A 218 0.54 0.28 -0.61
CA VAL A 218 -0.82 0.68 -0.97
C VAL A 218 -1.03 2.15 -0.62
N ALA A 219 -1.60 2.91 -1.55
CA ALA A 219 -1.91 4.32 -1.30
C ALA A 219 -2.89 4.46 -0.12
N ALA A 220 -3.99 3.70 -0.09
CA ALA A 220 -4.96 3.77 1.00
C ALA A 220 -5.43 2.42 1.56
N ARG A 221 -5.52 2.34 2.89
CA ARG A 221 -6.29 1.30 3.58
C ARG A 221 -7.74 1.75 3.71
N VAL A 222 -8.65 1.12 2.97
CA VAL A 222 -10.08 1.45 3.01
C VAL A 222 -10.74 0.80 4.23
N MET A 223 -11.46 1.58 5.03
CA MET A 223 -12.18 1.09 6.21
C MET A 223 -13.68 1.26 6.02
N THR A 224 -14.48 0.23 6.29
CA THR A 224 -15.93 0.36 6.35
C THR A 224 -16.31 0.63 7.80
N PRO A 225 -16.85 1.81 8.16
CA PRO A 225 -17.06 2.16 9.57
C PRO A 225 -17.95 1.15 10.33
N GLY A 226 -18.99 0.62 9.69
CA GLY A 226 -19.87 -0.41 10.27
C GLY A 226 -19.31 -1.84 10.29
N TYR A 227 -18.01 -2.05 10.09
CA TYR A 227 -17.38 -3.38 10.13
C TYR A 227 -16.47 -3.52 11.35
N GLY A 228 -16.80 -4.43 12.27
CA GLY A 228 -16.02 -4.66 13.49
C GLY A 228 -15.86 -3.39 14.33
N SER A 229 -14.67 -3.19 14.88
CA SER A 229 -14.29 -2.02 15.67
C SER A 229 -13.87 -0.79 14.83
N ASN A 230 -14.16 -0.77 13.52
CA ASN A 230 -13.74 0.34 12.65
C ASN A 230 -14.32 1.69 13.08
N GLN A 231 -15.59 1.76 13.48
CA GLN A 231 -16.23 3.03 13.86
C GLN A 231 -15.52 3.69 15.05
N SER A 232 -15.38 2.97 16.17
CA SER A 232 -14.71 3.50 17.36
C SER A 232 -13.25 3.85 17.06
N PHE A 233 -12.55 3.01 16.29
CA PHE A 233 -11.19 3.32 15.88
C PHE A 233 -11.08 4.60 15.04
N ILE A 234 -12.04 4.84 14.14
CA ILE A 234 -12.10 6.05 13.32
C ILE A 234 -12.25 7.29 14.19
N GLU A 235 -13.07 7.21 15.23
CA GLU A 235 -13.39 8.32 16.15
C GLU A 235 -12.26 8.57 17.16
N ASP A 236 -11.71 7.51 17.74
CA ASP A 236 -10.86 7.60 18.92
C ASP A 236 -9.36 7.58 18.61
N HIS A 237 -8.95 7.02 17.48
CA HIS A 237 -7.53 6.74 17.20
C HIS A 237 -6.96 7.45 15.98
N LEU A 238 -7.76 7.80 14.97
CA LEU A 238 -7.21 8.39 13.76
C LEU A 238 -6.54 9.75 14.01
N THR A 239 -5.28 9.85 13.63
CA THR A 239 -4.50 11.08 13.76
C THR A 239 -4.46 11.86 12.46
N SER A 240 -4.21 13.17 12.57
CA SER A 240 -3.90 14.02 11.43
C SER A 240 -2.78 13.43 10.56
N PHE A 241 -2.86 13.69 9.26
CA PHE A 241 -1.89 13.19 8.31
C PHE A 241 -0.51 13.84 8.49
N ASP A 242 0.47 12.98 8.72
CA ASP A 242 1.90 13.27 8.69
C ASP A 242 2.53 12.49 7.53
N TRP A 243 3.03 13.24 6.54
CA TRP A 243 3.66 12.70 5.34
C TRP A 243 5.05 12.11 5.61
N GLN A 244 5.66 12.39 6.76
CA GLN A 244 6.99 11.89 7.12
C GLN A 244 6.94 10.48 7.72
N ARG A 245 5.77 10.03 8.17
CA ARG A 245 5.57 8.68 8.70
C ARG A 245 5.76 7.63 7.61
N CYS A 246 6.60 6.65 7.91
CA CYS A 246 6.90 5.55 7.02
C CYS A 246 5.67 4.63 6.84
N PRO A 247 5.23 4.36 5.61
CA PRO A 247 4.10 3.47 5.33
C PRO A 247 4.25 2.05 5.88
N TRP A 248 5.51 1.61 6.05
CA TRP A 248 5.86 0.25 6.46
C TRP A 248 5.86 0.06 7.97
N THR A 249 6.22 1.09 8.73
CA THR A 249 6.41 1.01 10.20
C THR A 249 5.38 1.84 10.96
N GLY A 250 4.70 2.80 10.31
CA GLY A 250 3.79 3.73 10.96
C GLY A 250 4.49 4.87 11.71
N ASP A 251 5.82 4.90 11.69
CA ASP A 251 6.67 5.85 12.43
C ASP A 251 7.94 6.17 11.60
N ALA A 252 9.12 6.25 12.22
CA ALA A 252 10.39 6.48 11.54
C ALA A 252 10.68 5.43 10.45
N CYS A 253 11.39 5.89 9.42
CA CYS A 253 11.91 4.98 8.40
C CYS A 253 12.92 4.00 9.02
N PRO A 254 12.93 2.74 8.59
CA PRO A 254 14.02 1.83 8.92
C PRO A 254 15.33 2.34 8.30
N ASP A 255 16.43 2.14 9.02
CA ASP A 255 17.80 2.44 8.58
C ASP A 255 18.19 1.65 7.32
#